data_AF-A0A556V843-F1
#
_entry.id   AF-A0A556V843-F1
#
_cell.length_a   1.000
_cell.length_b   1.000
_cell.length_c   1.000
_cell.angle_alpha   90.00
_cell.angle_beta   90.00
_cell.angle_gamma   90.00
#
_symmetry.space_group_name_H-M   'P 1'
#
loop_
_entity.id
_entity.type
_entity.pdbx_description
1 polymer ?
#
loop_
_entity_poly.entity_id
_entity_poly.type
_entity_poly.pdbx_seq_one_letter_code
_entity_poly.pdbx_strand_id
1 'polypeptide(L)'
;MNKGKAESLRDKVDGNELDLSLCNLTEVPVKELAAVPKATVLDLSCNNLTTLNPEFCTLTHLIKVDLSKNQLVSLPEEIGQLYCLQHLDLYNNKLTQLPLSFYQLRSLKWLDLKDNPLEPTLAKAAGDCLNEKQCRQCAGRVLQHMKLLQEEVEKERERRLLKEKEQEKKREAKQREREAREREAQKKKKAEEKERKRKEYEAQMAAQAAQEQQKKKKEEKKKRASQNQDKKQVSGAAPQTKRSVCSRLFSVLLRILFLLIISAAAVIGACRLTELKKEAFCAPVNQYTDKALSWARGLDLVQQVIQKISDLQH
;
A
#
# COMPACT_ATOMS: atom_id res chain seq x y z
N MET A 1 -33.61 43.58 13.90
CA MET A 1 -32.18 43.75 14.28
C MET A 1 -32.05 43.49 15.77
N ASN A 2 -31.31 42.47 16.19
CA ASN A 2 -30.80 42.41 17.56
C ASN A 2 -29.49 41.61 17.56
N LYS A 3 -28.36 42.29 17.38
CA LYS A 3 -27.04 41.71 17.63
C LYS A 3 -26.87 41.64 19.15
N GLY A 4 -27.51 40.64 19.76
CA GLY A 4 -27.34 40.32 21.17
C GLY A 4 -25.86 40.11 21.44
N LYS A 5 -25.31 40.91 22.35
CA LYS A 5 -23.89 40.97 22.68
C LYS A 5 -23.29 39.57 22.77
N ALA A 6 -22.29 39.31 21.93
CA ALA A 6 -21.18 38.49 22.39
C ALA A 6 -20.53 39.31 23.53
N GLU A 7 -20.88 38.99 24.78
CA GLU A 7 -19.99 39.27 25.90
C GLU A 7 -18.65 38.68 25.52
N SER A 8 -17.62 39.51 25.32
CA SER A 8 -16.36 38.96 24.83
C SER A 8 -15.79 38.09 25.93
N LEU A 9 -15.29 36.88 25.63
CA LEU A 9 -14.59 36.09 26.65
C LEU A 9 -13.41 36.88 27.26
N ARG A 10 -12.90 37.88 26.53
CA ARG A 10 -11.93 38.89 26.99
C ARG A 10 -12.38 39.67 28.22
N ASP A 11 -13.68 39.94 28.34
CA ASP A 11 -14.28 40.71 29.45
C ASP A 11 -14.51 39.81 30.69
N LYS A 12 -14.39 38.49 30.53
CA LYS A 12 -14.49 37.47 31.60
C LYS A 12 -13.12 36.95 32.07
N VAL A 13 -12.02 37.50 31.56
CA VAL A 13 -10.67 37.18 32.06
C VAL A 13 -10.35 38.08 33.24
N ASP A 14 -10.17 37.50 34.42
CA ASP A 14 -9.55 38.19 35.55
C ASP A 14 -8.05 37.88 35.56
N GLY A 15 -7.23 38.90 35.23
CA GLY A 15 -5.78 38.77 35.09
C GLY A 15 -5.34 37.79 33.99
N ASN A 16 -5.18 36.52 34.36
CA ASN A 16 -4.80 35.39 33.49
C ASN A 16 -5.74 34.17 33.65
N GLU A 17 -6.83 34.33 34.39
CA GLU A 17 -7.80 33.28 34.71
C GLU A 17 -9.12 33.56 33.99
N LEU A 18 -9.69 32.51 33.41
CA LEU A 18 -10.97 32.55 32.72
C LEU A 18 -11.89 31.48 33.29
N ASP A 19 -12.90 31.93 34.03
CA ASP A 19 -13.93 31.08 34.60
C ASP A 19 -15.07 30.88 33.59
N LEU A 20 -15.26 29.62 33.18
CA LEU A 20 -16.38 29.12 32.39
C LEU A 20 -17.08 27.96 33.12
N SER A 21 -16.91 27.85 34.44
CA SER A 21 -17.61 26.87 35.27
C SER A 21 -19.11 27.11 35.28
N LEU A 22 -19.90 26.06 35.51
CA LEU A 22 -21.36 26.13 35.67
C LEU A 22 -22.14 26.75 34.48
N CYS A 23 -21.50 26.91 33.32
CA CYS A 23 -22.05 27.55 32.13
C CYS A 23 -22.96 26.64 31.28
N ASN A 24 -23.24 25.41 31.76
CA ASN A 24 -23.97 24.35 31.06
C ASN A 24 -23.41 23.97 29.68
N LEU A 25 -22.11 24.20 29.45
CA LEU A 25 -21.45 23.95 28.17
C LEU A 25 -21.50 22.47 27.80
N THR A 26 -21.91 22.18 26.56
CA THR A 26 -21.84 20.85 25.94
C THR A 26 -20.60 20.68 25.06
N GLU A 27 -20.00 21.79 24.63
CA GLU A 27 -18.75 21.85 23.87
C GLU A 27 -17.88 23.02 24.38
N VAL A 28 -16.57 22.93 24.20
CA VAL A 28 -15.64 23.99 24.60
C VAL A 28 -15.52 25.03 23.46
N PRO A 29 -15.67 26.34 23.73
CA PRO A 29 -15.56 27.39 22.72
C PRO A 29 -14.10 27.68 22.33
N VAL A 30 -13.45 26.72 21.66
CA VAL A 30 -12.00 26.75 21.38
C VAL A 30 -11.57 27.95 20.54
N LYS A 31 -12.40 28.40 19.59
CA LYS A 31 -12.07 29.52 18.69
C LYS A 31 -12.03 30.84 19.44
N GLU A 32 -12.94 31.00 20.39
CA GLU A 32 -13.05 32.15 21.27
C GLU A 32 -11.91 32.13 22.30
N LEU A 33 -11.57 30.97 22.88
CA LEU A 33 -10.42 30.80 23.77
C LEU A 33 -9.09 31.11 23.06
N ALA A 34 -8.90 30.63 21.84
CA ALA A 34 -7.71 30.93 21.02
C ALA A 34 -7.55 32.44 20.72
N ALA A 35 -8.65 33.20 20.74
CA ALA A 35 -8.63 34.66 20.58
C ALA A 35 -8.29 35.45 21.87
N VAL A 36 -7.97 34.74 22.97
CA VAL A 36 -7.66 35.28 24.30
C VAL A 36 -6.41 34.60 24.91
N PRO A 37 -5.23 34.66 24.27
CA PRO A 37 -4.01 33.93 24.70
C PRO A 37 -3.40 34.40 26.04
N LYS A 38 -4.02 35.37 26.72
CA LYS A 38 -3.67 35.78 28.09
C LYS A 38 -4.25 34.85 29.16
N ALA A 39 -5.34 34.14 28.85
CA ALA A 39 -5.95 33.18 29.75
C ALA A 39 -5.08 31.92 29.81
N THR A 40 -4.31 31.75 30.89
CA THR A 40 -3.44 30.59 31.12
C THR A 40 -3.98 29.65 32.20
N VAL A 41 -4.97 30.11 32.96
CA VAL A 41 -5.81 29.31 33.86
C VAL A 41 -7.21 29.30 33.26
N LEU A 42 -7.78 28.11 33.08
CA LEU A 42 -9.10 27.92 32.49
C LEU A 42 -9.91 26.96 33.36
N ASP A 43 -11.01 27.45 33.93
CA ASP A 43 -11.98 26.63 34.65
C ASP A 43 -13.15 26.28 33.71
N LEU A 44 -13.34 25.00 33.44
CA LEU A 44 -14.47 24.42 32.70
C LEU A 44 -15.24 23.41 33.57
N SER A 45 -15.08 23.48 34.89
CA SER A 45 -15.70 22.56 35.85
C SER A 45 -17.22 22.67 35.87
N CYS A 46 -17.88 21.61 36.33
CA CYS A 46 -19.34 21.57 36.52
C CYS A 46 -20.14 21.91 35.23
N ASN A 47 -19.65 21.49 34.07
CA ASN A 47 -20.33 21.60 32.78
C ASN A 47 -20.85 20.24 32.29
N ASN A 48 -21.43 20.20 31.09
CA ASN A 48 -22.01 19.01 30.46
C ASN A 48 -21.11 18.46 29.34
N LEU A 49 -19.78 18.64 29.43
CA LEU A 49 -18.83 18.19 28.41
C LEU A 49 -18.75 16.66 28.42
N THR A 50 -19.09 16.02 27.30
CA THR A 50 -19.01 14.55 27.12
C THR A 50 -17.76 14.12 26.37
N THR A 51 -17.22 14.99 25.53
CA THR A 51 -15.95 14.83 24.80
C THR A 51 -15.19 16.15 24.77
N LEU A 52 -13.90 16.09 24.47
CA LEU A 52 -13.04 17.25 24.27
C LEU A 52 -12.53 17.22 22.83
N ASN A 53 -12.90 18.21 22.03
CA ASN A 53 -12.54 18.29 20.62
C ASN A 53 -11.00 18.40 20.47
N PRO A 54 -10.33 17.65 19.55
CA PRO A 54 -8.91 17.80 19.24
C PRO A 54 -8.43 19.24 19.02
N GLU A 55 -9.28 20.15 18.52
CA GLU A 55 -8.94 21.58 18.41
C GLU A 55 -8.52 22.20 19.76
N PHE A 56 -9.04 21.72 20.90
CA PHE A 56 -8.66 22.20 22.24
C PHE A 56 -7.16 22.07 22.51
N CYS A 57 -6.51 21.03 21.94
CA CYS A 57 -5.08 20.77 22.11
C CYS A 57 -4.19 21.82 21.41
N THR A 58 -4.77 22.69 20.58
CA THR A 58 -4.08 23.86 20.01
C THR A 58 -3.87 25.00 21.02
N LEU A 59 -4.55 24.97 22.17
CA LEU A 59 -4.45 25.98 23.24
C LEU A 59 -3.18 25.77 24.09
N THR A 60 -2.01 25.67 23.44
CA THR A 60 -0.71 25.32 24.05
C THR A 60 -0.18 26.32 25.07
N HIS A 61 -0.84 27.47 25.25
CA HIS A 61 -0.53 28.48 26.26
C HIS A 61 -1.15 28.18 27.63
N LEU A 62 -2.05 27.20 27.74
CA LEU A 62 -2.69 26.82 29.00
C LEU A 62 -1.67 26.19 29.97
N ILE A 63 -1.73 26.63 31.23
CA ILE A 63 -0.87 26.20 32.34
C ILE A 63 -1.69 25.43 33.39
N LYS A 64 -2.94 25.84 33.62
CA LYS A 64 -3.90 25.11 34.46
C LYS A 64 -5.22 24.94 33.72
N VAL A 65 -5.79 23.75 33.80
CA VAL A 65 -7.12 23.44 33.26
C VAL A 65 -7.89 22.63 34.30
N ASP A 66 -9.08 23.11 34.68
CA ASP A 66 -10.04 22.34 35.46
C ASP A 66 -11.15 21.85 34.52
N LEU A 67 -11.32 20.53 34.42
CA LEU A 67 -12.38 19.84 33.70
C LEU A 67 -13.20 18.94 34.64
N SER A 68 -13.13 19.18 35.94
CA SER A 68 -13.79 18.37 36.98
C SER A 68 -15.32 18.43 36.88
N LYS A 69 -15.99 17.39 37.38
CA LYS A 69 -17.46 17.27 37.42
C LYS A 69 -18.13 17.47 36.05
N ASN A 70 -17.49 16.97 35.00
CA ASN A 70 -18.04 16.87 33.65
C ASN A 70 -18.46 15.41 33.37
N GLN A 71 -18.74 15.10 32.10
CA GLN A 71 -19.17 13.78 31.65
C GLN A 71 -18.18 13.17 30.64
N LEU A 72 -16.90 13.58 30.69
CA LEU A 72 -15.88 13.20 29.71
C LEU A 72 -15.65 11.68 29.72
N VAL A 73 -15.92 11.03 28.58
CA VAL A 73 -15.71 9.59 28.39
C VAL A 73 -14.29 9.27 27.93
N SER A 74 -13.68 10.18 27.17
CA SER A 74 -12.30 10.08 26.69
C SER A 74 -11.69 11.48 26.50
N LEU A 75 -10.35 11.53 26.46
CA LEU A 75 -9.58 12.70 26.01
C LEU A 75 -9.06 12.47 24.58
N PRO A 76 -8.85 13.53 23.79
CA PRO A 76 -8.28 13.45 22.45
C PRO A 76 -6.84 12.93 22.48
N GLU A 77 -6.44 12.19 21.44
CA GLU A 77 -5.06 11.70 21.27
C GLU A 77 -4.04 12.85 21.11
N GLU A 78 -4.51 14.07 20.85
CA GLU A 78 -3.70 15.28 20.76
C GLU A 78 -3.39 15.92 22.12
N ILE A 79 -3.95 15.43 23.25
CA ILE A 79 -3.81 16.10 24.57
C ILE A 79 -2.34 16.32 24.98
N GLY A 80 -1.45 15.41 24.58
CA GLY A 80 0.00 15.52 24.76
C GLY A 80 0.66 16.78 24.16
N GLN A 81 -0.03 17.49 23.26
CA GLN A 81 0.43 18.76 22.67
C GLN A 81 0.39 19.94 23.65
N LEU A 82 -0.33 19.84 24.77
CA LEU A 82 -0.38 20.87 25.82
C LEU A 82 0.89 20.87 26.69
N TYR A 83 2.06 21.05 26.07
CA TYR A 83 3.38 20.92 26.71
C TYR A 83 3.64 21.92 27.84
N CYS A 84 2.89 23.03 27.92
CA CYS A 84 2.93 24.01 29.01
C CYS A 84 2.06 23.65 30.22
N LEU A 85 1.17 22.66 30.10
CA LEU A 85 0.19 22.33 31.14
C LEU A 85 0.89 21.77 32.39
N GLN A 86 0.62 22.39 33.53
CA GLN A 86 1.21 22.03 34.83
C GLN A 86 0.19 21.47 35.82
N HIS A 87 -1.09 21.78 35.63
CA HIS A 87 -2.18 21.35 36.49
C HIS A 87 -3.37 20.95 35.61
N LEU A 88 -3.88 19.74 35.80
CA LEU A 88 -5.04 19.21 35.09
C LEU A 88 -5.96 18.51 36.09
N ASP A 89 -7.16 19.05 36.28
CA ASP A 89 -8.21 18.38 37.06
C ASP A 89 -9.20 17.68 36.14
N LEU A 90 -9.39 16.37 36.37
CA LEU A 90 -10.36 15.52 35.68
C LEU A 90 -11.27 14.78 36.69
N TYR A 91 -11.30 15.21 37.94
CA TYR A 91 -12.11 14.65 39.03
C TYR A 91 -13.58 14.48 38.62
N ASN A 92 -14.19 13.34 38.99
CA ASN A 92 -15.59 13.02 38.73
C ASN A 92 -15.99 13.21 37.25
N ASN A 93 -15.35 12.46 36.36
CA ASN A 93 -15.72 12.33 34.95
C ASN A 93 -16.14 10.87 34.65
N LYS A 94 -16.07 10.42 33.40
CA LYS A 94 -16.41 9.05 32.96
C LYS A 94 -15.26 8.39 32.20
N LEU A 95 -14.03 8.84 32.45
CA LEU A 95 -12.82 8.35 31.80
C LEU A 95 -12.55 6.89 32.22
N THR A 96 -12.33 6.02 31.24
CA THR A 96 -11.89 4.63 31.46
C THR A 96 -10.40 4.46 31.20
N GLN A 97 -9.86 5.21 30.25
CA GLN A 97 -8.45 5.22 29.86
C GLN A 97 -8.00 6.65 29.54
N LEU A 98 -6.69 6.86 29.47
CA LEU A 98 -6.07 8.07 28.94
C LEU A 98 -5.41 7.74 27.59
N PRO A 99 -5.39 8.69 26.64
CA PRO A 99 -4.70 8.53 25.36
C PRO A 99 -3.20 8.27 25.57
N LEU A 100 -2.56 7.51 24.69
CA LEU A 100 -1.14 7.19 24.87
C LEU A 100 -0.27 8.45 24.84
N SER A 101 -0.65 9.49 24.08
CA SER A 101 0.08 10.77 24.05
C SER A 101 0.18 11.49 25.40
N PHE A 102 -0.56 11.09 26.43
CA PHE A 102 -0.56 11.74 27.74
C PHE A 102 0.84 11.81 28.37
N TYR A 103 1.77 10.88 28.06
CA TYR A 103 3.17 10.97 28.51
C TYR A 103 3.93 12.22 28.00
N GLN A 104 3.43 12.88 26.96
CA GLN A 104 4.04 14.06 26.35
C GLN A 104 3.78 15.35 27.14
N LEU A 105 2.87 15.32 28.14
CA LEU A 105 2.62 16.40 29.08
C LEU A 105 3.79 16.59 30.08
N ARG A 106 4.98 16.89 29.56
CA ARG A 106 6.26 16.94 30.31
C ARG A 106 6.29 17.97 31.45
N SER A 107 5.44 18.99 31.40
CA SER A 107 5.33 20.02 32.43
C SER A 107 4.31 19.70 33.52
N LEU A 108 3.51 18.62 33.36
CA LEU A 108 2.40 18.30 34.25
C LEU A 108 2.92 17.91 35.63
N LYS A 109 2.58 18.73 36.63
CA LYS A 109 3.01 18.58 38.01
C LYS A 109 1.89 18.07 38.90
N TRP A 110 0.64 18.35 38.60
CA TRP A 110 -0.53 18.00 39.40
C TRP A 110 -1.62 17.41 38.52
N LEU A 111 -2.22 16.31 38.98
CA LEU A 111 -3.28 15.59 38.29
C LEU A 111 -4.24 14.97 39.31
N ASP A 112 -5.53 15.20 39.14
CA ASP A 112 -6.58 14.37 39.75
C ASP A 112 -7.36 13.61 38.67
N LEU A 113 -7.65 12.35 38.96
CA LEU A 113 -8.44 11.41 38.15
C LEU A 113 -9.48 10.68 39.01
N LYS A 114 -9.64 11.04 40.29
CA LYS A 114 -10.55 10.39 41.22
C LYS A 114 -12.00 10.46 40.72
N ASP A 115 -12.81 9.48 41.13
CA ASP A 115 -14.22 9.32 40.77
C ASP A 115 -14.45 9.16 39.24
N ASN A 116 -13.44 8.62 38.55
CA ASN A 116 -13.54 8.08 37.19
C ASN A 116 -13.53 6.54 37.18
N PRO A 117 -14.25 5.88 36.26
CA PRO A 117 -14.25 4.42 36.09
C PRO A 117 -12.99 3.90 35.37
N LEU A 118 -11.81 4.29 35.86
CA LEU A 118 -10.51 3.95 35.27
C LEU A 118 -10.26 2.43 35.20
N GLU A 119 -9.58 2.00 34.14
CA GLU A 119 -9.05 0.64 34.01
C GLU A 119 -8.10 0.31 35.19
N PRO A 120 -8.15 -0.91 35.76
CA PRO A 120 -7.43 -1.24 37.00
C PRO A 120 -5.92 -0.97 37.02
N THR A 121 -5.20 -1.11 35.90
CA THR A 121 -3.76 -0.81 35.86
C THR A 121 -3.48 0.68 35.92
N LEU A 122 -4.28 1.50 35.23
CA LEU A 122 -4.22 2.95 35.30
C LEU A 122 -4.67 3.47 36.67
N ALA A 123 -5.77 2.93 37.23
CA ALA A 123 -6.23 3.28 38.57
C ALA A 123 -5.14 3.03 39.63
N LYS A 124 -4.44 1.89 39.53
CA LYS A 124 -3.32 1.54 40.40
C LYS A 124 -2.10 2.45 40.20
N ALA A 125 -1.84 2.92 38.97
CA ALA A 125 -0.77 3.86 38.68
C ALA A 125 -1.09 5.27 39.24
N ALA A 126 -2.31 5.76 39.03
CA ALA A 126 -2.78 7.04 39.54
C ALA A 126 -2.73 7.08 41.08
N GLY A 127 -3.31 6.06 41.72
CA GLY A 127 -3.46 5.97 43.18
C GLY A 127 -4.32 7.11 43.76
N ASP A 128 -4.27 7.29 45.07
CA ASP A 128 -5.03 8.34 45.74
C ASP A 128 -4.52 9.76 45.42
N CYS A 129 -5.44 10.72 45.44
CA CYS A 129 -5.22 12.17 45.37
C CYS A 129 -6.13 12.86 46.41
N LEU A 130 -5.81 12.68 47.70
CA LEU A 130 -6.53 13.32 48.82
C LEU A 130 -5.87 14.63 49.30
N ASN A 131 -4.67 14.93 48.80
CA ASN A 131 -3.92 16.14 49.11
C ASN A 131 -2.93 16.49 47.99
N GLU A 132 -2.49 17.74 47.95
CA GLU A 132 -1.59 18.29 46.92
C GLU A 132 -0.30 17.46 46.70
N LYS A 133 0.25 16.81 47.75
CA LYS A 133 1.42 15.94 47.60
C LYS A 133 1.08 14.64 46.84
N GLN A 134 -0.04 14.02 47.17
CA GLN A 134 -0.53 12.82 46.50
C GLN A 134 -0.91 13.09 45.04
N CYS A 135 -1.60 14.19 44.75
CA CYS A 135 -1.96 14.57 43.37
C CYS A 135 -0.74 14.92 42.51
N ARG A 136 0.32 15.47 43.11
CA ARG A 136 1.63 15.61 42.44
C ARG A 136 2.30 14.26 42.14
N GLN A 137 2.16 13.29 43.04
CA GLN A 137 2.64 11.92 42.81
C GLN A 137 1.78 11.16 41.78
N CYS A 138 0.47 11.42 41.72
CA CYS A 138 -0.43 10.92 40.68
C CYS A 138 0.08 11.31 39.29
N ALA A 139 0.30 12.61 39.04
CA ALA A 139 0.83 13.11 37.76
C ALA A 139 2.11 12.37 37.33
N GLY A 140 3.12 12.31 38.20
CA GLY A 140 4.38 11.63 37.90
C GLY A 140 4.22 10.13 37.60
N ARG A 141 3.40 9.42 38.38
CA ARG A 141 3.15 7.98 38.18
C ARG A 141 2.38 7.69 36.90
N VAL A 142 1.35 8.49 36.59
CA VAL A 142 0.54 8.34 35.38
C VAL A 142 1.37 8.62 34.13
N LEU A 143 2.17 9.71 34.11
CA LEU A 143 3.09 10.00 33.02
C LEU A 143 4.10 8.85 32.79
N GLN A 144 4.67 8.31 33.87
CA GLN A 144 5.60 7.19 33.79
C GLN A 144 4.93 5.92 33.25
N HIS A 145 3.72 5.60 33.73
CA HIS A 145 2.94 4.45 33.28
C HIS A 145 2.57 4.57 31.79
N MET A 146 2.05 5.72 31.36
CA MET A 146 1.73 6.01 29.95
C MET A 146 2.96 5.94 29.05
N LYS A 147 4.12 6.42 29.53
CA LYS A 147 5.38 6.29 28.79
C LYS A 147 5.77 4.82 28.58
N LEU A 148 5.67 3.99 29.62
CA LEU A 148 6.00 2.57 29.53
C LEU A 148 5.05 1.83 28.58
N LEU A 149 3.74 2.12 28.64
CA LEU A 149 2.75 1.58 27.70
C LEU A 149 3.07 1.97 26.24
N GLN A 150 3.38 3.25 25.97
CA GLN A 150 3.78 3.69 24.64
C GLN A 150 5.03 2.93 24.15
N GLU A 151 6.07 2.84 25.00
CA GLU A 151 7.29 2.11 24.65
C GLU A 151 7.02 0.62 24.37
N GLU A 152 6.09 -0.02 25.07
CA GLU A 152 5.68 -1.41 24.81
C GLU A 152 4.94 -1.54 23.47
N VAL A 153 4.00 -0.64 23.17
CA VAL A 153 3.28 -0.59 21.89
C VAL A 153 4.22 -0.36 20.71
N GLU A 154 5.21 0.54 20.87
CA GLU A 154 6.25 0.79 19.86
C GLU A 154 7.13 -0.45 19.64
N LYS A 155 7.66 -1.05 20.71
CA LYS A 155 8.45 -2.29 20.64
C LYS A 155 7.65 -3.44 20.01
N GLU A 156 6.34 -3.52 20.26
CA GLU A 156 5.50 -4.53 19.62
C GLU A 156 5.29 -4.26 18.12
N ARG A 157 5.03 -3.00 17.74
CA ARG A 157 4.92 -2.56 16.33
C ARG A 157 6.20 -2.87 15.55
N GLU A 158 7.37 -2.57 16.11
CA GLU A 158 8.67 -2.91 15.50
C GLU A 158 8.84 -4.42 15.31
N ARG A 159 8.52 -5.22 16.34
CA ARG A 159 8.57 -6.69 16.27
C ARG A 159 7.63 -7.26 15.20
N ARG A 160 6.43 -6.70 15.04
CA ARG A 160 5.48 -7.08 13.97
C ARG A 160 6.07 -6.78 12.59
N LEU A 161 6.56 -5.55 12.38
CA LEU A 161 7.20 -5.13 11.12
C LEU A 161 8.45 -5.96 10.77
N LEU A 162 9.25 -6.35 11.77
CA LEU A 162 10.43 -7.20 11.55
C LEU A 162 10.03 -8.61 11.07
N LYS A 163 9.00 -9.20 11.69
CA LYS A 163 8.43 -10.50 11.30
C LYS A 163 7.84 -10.46 9.89
N GLU A 164 7.14 -9.39 9.52
CA GLU A 164 6.60 -9.19 8.18
C GLU A 164 7.72 -9.13 7.13
N LYS A 165 8.76 -8.31 7.36
CA LYS A 165 9.95 -8.24 6.49
C LYS A 165 10.69 -9.57 6.36
N GLU A 166 10.76 -10.37 7.43
CA GLU A 166 11.36 -11.71 7.39
C GLU A 166 10.51 -12.69 6.57
N GLN A 167 9.18 -12.66 6.74
CA GLN A 167 8.26 -13.46 5.94
C GLN A 167 8.27 -13.08 4.46
N GLU A 168 8.35 -11.79 4.14
CA GLU A 168 8.49 -11.27 2.78
C GLU A 168 9.79 -11.77 2.14
N LYS A 169 10.94 -11.60 2.81
CA LYS A 169 12.23 -12.17 2.35
C LYS A 169 12.17 -13.68 2.13
N LYS A 170 11.49 -14.44 3.01
CA LYS A 170 11.28 -15.88 2.84
C LYS A 170 10.37 -16.22 1.65
N ARG A 171 9.35 -15.40 1.36
CA ARG A 171 8.49 -15.54 0.17
C ARG A 171 9.27 -15.25 -1.12
N GLU A 172 10.02 -14.14 -1.15
CA GLU A 172 10.89 -13.80 -2.27
C GLU A 172 11.95 -14.87 -2.53
N ALA A 173 12.63 -15.37 -1.50
CA ALA A 173 13.64 -16.42 -1.65
C ALA A 173 13.04 -17.70 -2.26
N LYS A 174 11.87 -18.14 -1.77
CA LYS A 174 11.13 -19.28 -2.34
C LYS A 174 10.69 -19.04 -3.79
N GLN A 175 10.27 -17.81 -4.12
CA GLN A 175 9.92 -17.45 -5.50
C GLN A 175 11.14 -17.49 -6.41
N ARG A 176 12.26 -16.86 -6.02
CA ARG A 176 13.52 -16.87 -6.79
C ARG A 176 14.05 -18.30 -6.98
N GLU A 177 13.94 -19.15 -5.96
CA GLU A 177 14.29 -20.56 -6.06
C GLU A 177 13.39 -21.31 -7.06
N ARG A 178 12.07 -21.09 -7.00
CA ARG A 178 11.12 -21.67 -7.96
C ARG A 178 11.42 -21.21 -9.39
N GLU A 179 11.64 -19.93 -9.61
CA GLU A 179 12.02 -19.38 -10.91
C GLU A 179 13.34 -19.95 -11.42
N ALA A 180 14.33 -20.15 -10.54
CA ALA A 180 15.60 -20.79 -10.89
C ALA A 180 15.41 -22.25 -11.31
N ARG A 181 14.64 -23.04 -10.54
CA ARG A 181 14.27 -24.43 -10.86
C ARG A 181 13.51 -24.53 -12.19
N GLU A 182 12.56 -23.63 -12.44
CA GLU A 182 11.83 -23.57 -13.71
C GLU A 182 12.73 -23.21 -14.90
N ARG A 183 13.65 -22.23 -14.74
CA ARG A 183 14.66 -21.88 -15.75
C ARG A 183 15.62 -23.05 -16.04
N GLU A 184 16.03 -23.80 -15.02
CA GLU A 184 16.88 -24.98 -15.19
C GLU A 184 16.15 -26.12 -15.92
N ALA A 185 14.90 -26.41 -15.52
CA ALA A 185 14.06 -27.40 -16.19
C ALA A 185 13.80 -27.05 -17.66
N GLN A 186 13.60 -25.76 -17.99
CA GLN A 186 13.52 -25.30 -19.38
C GLN A 186 14.84 -25.47 -20.15
N LYS A 187 16.00 -25.26 -19.52
CA LYS A 187 17.31 -25.52 -20.14
C LYS A 187 17.49 -27.02 -20.43
N LYS A 188 17.16 -27.90 -19.48
CA LYS A 188 17.21 -29.36 -19.64
C LYS A 188 16.33 -29.84 -20.79
N LYS A 189 15.04 -29.46 -20.81
CA LYS A 189 14.11 -29.76 -21.91
C LYS A 189 14.63 -29.29 -23.28
N LYS A 190 15.20 -28.09 -23.36
CA LYS A 190 15.79 -27.57 -24.61
C LYS A 190 17.07 -28.31 -25.03
N ALA A 191 17.83 -28.88 -24.09
CA ALA A 191 18.99 -29.72 -24.39
C ALA A 191 18.55 -31.11 -24.88
N GLU A 192 17.63 -31.75 -24.17
CA GLU A 192 17.01 -33.04 -24.54
C GLU A 192 16.35 -32.96 -25.93
N GLU A 193 15.61 -31.89 -26.24
CA GLU A 193 15.00 -31.70 -27.56
C GLU A 193 16.05 -31.54 -28.67
N LYS A 194 17.15 -30.82 -28.41
CA LYS A 194 18.27 -30.69 -29.36
C LYS A 194 18.99 -32.02 -29.58
N GLU A 195 19.18 -32.80 -28.53
CA GLU A 195 19.78 -34.14 -28.63
C GLU A 195 18.88 -35.10 -29.40
N ARG A 196 17.57 -35.10 -29.13
CA ARG A 196 16.59 -35.92 -29.86
C ARG A 196 16.60 -35.58 -31.35
N LYS A 197 16.61 -34.29 -31.71
CA LYS A 197 16.72 -33.83 -33.11
C LYS A 197 18.03 -34.25 -33.79
N ARG A 198 19.16 -34.31 -33.05
CA ARG A 198 20.43 -34.85 -33.59
C ARG A 198 20.32 -36.35 -33.88
N LYS A 199 19.81 -37.14 -32.94
CA LYS A 199 19.59 -38.59 -33.12
C LYS A 199 18.61 -38.89 -34.26
N GLU A 200 17.52 -38.14 -34.37
CA GLU A 200 16.56 -38.22 -35.48
C GLU A 200 17.26 -37.93 -36.84
N TYR A 201 18.10 -36.90 -36.91
CA TYR A 201 18.85 -36.54 -38.11
C TYR A 201 19.89 -37.61 -38.49
N GLU A 202 20.68 -38.08 -37.53
CA GLU A 202 21.68 -39.14 -37.72
C GLU A 202 21.02 -40.46 -38.21
N ALA A 203 19.87 -40.82 -37.62
CA ALA A 203 19.09 -41.98 -38.06
C ALA A 203 18.54 -41.82 -39.48
N GLN A 204 18.07 -40.62 -39.87
CA GLN A 204 17.64 -40.34 -41.24
C GLN A 204 18.80 -40.46 -42.24
N MET A 205 19.98 -39.92 -41.91
CA MET A 205 21.17 -40.03 -42.76
C MET A 205 21.64 -41.48 -42.90
N ALA A 206 21.65 -42.26 -41.81
CA ALA A 206 21.97 -43.69 -41.84
C ALA A 206 20.96 -44.50 -42.67
N ALA A 207 19.66 -44.20 -42.55
CA ALA A 207 18.62 -44.84 -43.36
C ALA A 207 18.76 -44.52 -44.86
N GLN A 208 19.08 -43.26 -45.22
CA GLN A 208 19.37 -42.88 -46.60
C GLN A 208 20.59 -43.63 -47.16
N ALA A 209 21.69 -43.68 -46.41
CA ALA A 209 22.89 -44.43 -46.80
C ALA A 209 22.61 -45.93 -46.98
N ALA A 210 21.81 -46.54 -46.09
CA ALA A 210 21.39 -47.93 -46.20
C ALA A 210 20.51 -48.18 -47.44
N GLN A 211 19.57 -47.27 -47.74
CA GLN A 211 18.78 -47.33 -48.97
C GLN A 211 19.65 -47.18 -50.22
N GLU A 212 20.67 -46.32 -50.20
CA GLU A 212 21.60 -46.15 -51.31
C GLU A 212 22.49 -47.38 -51.52
N GLN A 213 22.99 -48.00 -50.44
CA GLN A 213 23.68 -49.29 -50.52
C GLN A 213 22.77 -50.40 -51.05
N GLN A 214 21.49 -50.44 -50.65
CA GLN A 214 20.52 -51.39 -51.21
C GLN A 214 20.23 -51.12 -52.69
N LYS A 215 20.17 -49.85 -53.12
CA LYS A 215 20.06 -49.48 -54.55
C LYS A 215 21.29 -49.95 -55.32
N LYS A 216 22.51 -49.68 -54.83
CA LYS A 216 23.76 -50.15 -55.45
C LYS A 216 23.81 -51.68 -55.56
N LYS A 217 23.45 -52.42 -54.50
CA LYS A 217 23.34 -53.90 -54.55
C LYS A 217 22.25 -54.39 -55.51
N LYS A 218 21.12 -53.68 -55.64
CA LYS A 218 20.07 -53.98 -56.64
C LYS A 218 20.53 -53.66 -58.06
N GLU A 219 21.29 -52.59 -58.26
CA GLU A 219 21.90 -52.20 -59.54
C GLU A 219 23.02 -53.15 -59.96
N GLU A 220 23.84 -53.66 -59.04
CA GLU A 220 24.82 -54.72 -59.33
C GLU A 220 24.13 -56.02 -59.73
N LYS A 221 23.05 -56.42 -59.02
CA LYS A 221 22.21 -57.55 -59.46
C LYS A 221 21.57 -57.28 -60.84
N LYS A 222 21.11 -56.07 -61.11
CA LYS A 222 20.58 -55.68 -62.44
C LYS A 222 21.67 -55.68 -63.51
N LYS A 223 22.88 -55.18 -63.25
CA LYS A 223 24.01 -55.17 -64.20
C LYS A 223 24.46 -56.59 -64.53
N ARG A 224 24.51 -57.49 -63.54
CA ARG A 224 24.71 -58.94 -63.76
C ARG A 224 23.58 -59.59 -64.58
N ALA A 225 22.37 -59.04 -64.55
CA ALA A 225 21.23 -59.46 -65.37
C ALA A 225 21.06 -58.68 -66.69
N SER A 226 21.92 -57.69 -66.97
CA SER A 226 21.76 -56.71 -68.06
C SER A 226 22.92 -56.72 -69.05
N GLN A 227 23.77 -57.76 -69.04
CA GLN A 227 24.56 -58.13 -70.23
C GLN A 227 23.64 -58.77 -71.28
N ASN A 228 22.68 -58.01 -71.79
CA ASN A 228 22.00 -58.23 -73.07
C ASN A 228 21.20 -56.99 -73.49
N GLN A 229 21.52 -56.49 -74.69
CA GLN A 229 20.80 -55.51 -75.52
C GLN A 229 20.82 -54.01 -75.12
N ASP A 230 20.44 -53.16 -76.09
CA ASP A 230 21.20 -51.94 -76.49
C ASP A 230 20.29 -50.78 -77.00
N LYS A 231 20.87 -49.55 -77.05
CA LYS A 231 20.50 -48.30 -77.80
C LYS A 231 19.39 -47.29 -77.39
N LYS A 232 19.85 -46.01 -77.31
CA LYS A 232 19.23 -44.68 -77.65
C LYS A 232 17.99 -44.19 -76.83
N GLN A 233 17.69 -42.88 -76.63
CA GLN A 233 18.22 -41.59 -77.14
C GLN A 233 17.89 -40.38 -76.18
N VAL A 234 18.74 -39.32 -76.13
CA VAL A 234 18.50 -37.82 -76.10
C VAL A 234 17.14 -37.27 -75.55
N SER A 235 16.99 -36.18 -74.73
CA SER A 235 17.81 -35.00 -74.29
C SER A 235 17.31 -34.29 -72.98
N GLY A 236 18.06 -33.30 -72.47
CA GLY A 236 17.57 -31.90 -72.33
C GLY A 236 17.01 -31.30 -71.01
N ALA A 237 17.76 -30.37 -70.40
CA ALA A 237 17.33 -29.17 -69.62
C ALA A 237 16.72 -29.27 -68.18
N ALA A 238 16.93 -28.17 -67.43
CA ALA A 238 16.49 -27.87 -66.05
C ALA A 238 16.26 -26.34 -65.91
N PRO A 239 15.88 -25.76 -64.75
CA PRO A 239 15.08 -26.24 -63.62
C PRO A 239 13.79 -25.40 -63.41
N GLN A 240 12.85 -25.84 -62.56
CA GLN A 240 11.68 -25.01 -62.16
C GLN A 240 11.71 -24.55 -60.70
N THR A 241 11.20 -23.35 -60.46
CA THR A 241 11.38 -22.55 -59.24
C THR A 241 10.35 -22.88 -58.14
N LYS A 242 10.82 -22.96 -56.89
CA LYS A 242 9.95 -23.11 -55.70
C LYS A 242 9.25 -21.79 -55.38
N ARG A 243 7.92 -21.72 -55.52
CA ARG A 243 7.12 -20.59 -55.02
C ARG A 243 7.14 -20.54 -53.48
N SER A 244 7.25 -19.33 -52.93
CA SER A 244 7.40 -19.09 -51.49
C SER A 244 6.17 -19.51 -50.68
N VAL A 245 6.33 -20.54 -49.84
CA VAL A 245 5.34 -20.94 -48.82
C VAL A 245 5.32 -19.95 -47.63
N CYS A 246 6.43 -19.24 -47.40
CA CYS A 246 6.62 -18.34 -46.26
C CYS A 246 5.64 -17.15 -46.26
N SER A 247 5.35 -16.59 -47.45
CA SER A 247 4.42 -15.45 -47.60
C SER A 247 2.98 -15.77 -47.17
N ARG A 248 2.48 -16.98 -47.47
CA ARG A 248 1.10 -17.37 -47.12
C ARG A 248 0.92 -17.56 -45.62
N LEU A 249 1.89 -18.18 -44.95
CA LEU A 249 1.87 -18.38 -43.50
C LEU A 249 1.91 -17.04 -42.74
N PHE A 250 2.75 -16.09 -43.19
CA PHE A 250 2.80 -14.75 -42.61
C PHE A 250 1.46 -13.99 -42.79
N SER A 251 0.83 -14.10 -43.97
CA SER A 251 -0.49 -13.48 -44.22
C SER A 251 -1.60 -14.06 -43.33
N VAL A 252 -1.59 -15.37 -43.08
CA VAL A 252 -2.56 -16.02 -42.18
C VAL A 252 -2.33 -15.60 -40.73
N LEU A 253 -1.06 -15.57 -40.26
CA LEU A 253 -0.73 -15.13 -38.90
C LEU A 253 -1.12 -13.67 -38.65
N LEU A 254 -0.92 -12.77 -39.62
CA LEU A 254 -1.32 -11.37 -39.51
C LEU A 254 -2.86 -11.21 -39.42
N ARG A 255 -3.63 -12.03 -40.16
CA ARG A 255 -5.09 -12.06 -40.06
C ARG A 255 -5.57 -12.56 -38.69
N ILE A 256 -4.94 -13.61 -38.15
CA ILE A 256 -5.25 -14.13 -36.80
C ILE A 256 -4.95 -13.07 -35.75
N LEU A 257 -3.79 -12.40 -35.83
CA LEU A 257 -3.42 -11.31 -34.92
C LEU A 257 -4.44 -10.17 -34.96
N PHE A 258 -4.88 -9.76 -36.15
CA PHE A 258 -5.87 -8.70 -36.33
C PHE A 258 -7.24 -9.07 -35.74
N LEU A 259 -7.70 -10.32 -35.91
CA LEU A 259 -8.93 -10.83 -35.29
C LEU A 259 -8.84 -10.88 -33.76
N LEU A 260 -7.69 -11.25 -33.20
CA LEU A 260 -7.46 -11.23 -31.76
C LEU A 260 -7.50 -9.80 -31.20
N ILE A 261 -6.90 -8.82 -31.90
CA ILE A 261 -6.96 -7.40 -31.53
C ILE A 261 -8.41 -6.88 -31.55
N ILE A 262 -9.20 -7.23 -32.57
CA ILE A 262 -10.62 -6.85 -32.65
C ILE A 262 -11.43 -7.45 -31.49
N SER A 263 -11.23 -8.74 -31.18
CA SER A 263 -11.93 -9.38 -30.06
C SER A 263 -11.57 -8.76 -28.71
N ALA A 264 -10.30 -8.42 -28.48
CA ALA A 264 -9.86 -7.73 -27.28
C ALA A 264 -10.47 -6.31 -27.18
N ALA A 265 -10.49 -5.56 -28.28
CA ALA A 265 -11.12 -4.24 -28.34
C ALA A 265 -12.64 -4.30 -28.06
N ALA A 266 -13.34 -5.32 -28.57
CA ALA A 266 -14.76 -5.54 -28.31
C ALA A 266 -15.04 -5.86 -26.83
N VAL A 267 -14.23 -6.73 -26.20
CA VAL A 267 -14.35 -7.05 -24.76
C VAL A 267 -14.07 -5.82 -23.88
N ILE A 268 -13.04 -5.04 -24.23
CA ILE A 268 -12.72 -3.77 -23.52
C ILE A 268 -13.87 -2.77 -23.68
N GLY A 269 -14.42 -2.62 -24.89
CA GLY A 269 -15.56 -1.76 -25.18
C GLY A 269 -16.79 -2.16 -24.35
N ALA A 270 -17.14 -3.44 -24.33
CA ALA A 270 -18.25 -3.97 -23.52
C ALA A 270 -18.07 -3.67 -22.03
N CYS A 271 -16.87 -3.94 -21.46
CA CYS A 271 -16.58 -3.69 -20.04
C CYS A 271 -16.47 -2.21 -19.63
N ARG A 272 -16.36 -1.27 -20.58
CA ARG A 272 -16.17 0.17 -20.31
C ARG A 272 -17.38 1.04 -20.69
N LEU A 273 -18.11 0.69 -21.75
CA LEU A 273 -19.19 1.49 -22.34
C LEU A 273 -20.60 0.98 -21.96
N THR A 274 -20.71 -0.10 -21.18
CA THR A 274 -21.99 -0.65 -20.73
C THR A 274 -22.06 -0.79 -19.21
N GLU A 275 -23.27 -1.03 -18.67
CA GLU A 275 -23.54 -1.26 -17.23
C GLU A 275 -22.71 -2.41 -16.60
N LEU A 276 -22.15 -3.32 -17.40
CA LEU A 276 -21.30 -4.45 -16.98
C LEU A 276 -19.99 -4.02 -16.27
N LYS A 277 -19.67 -2.72 -16.24
CA LYS A 277 -18.48 -2.15 -15.55
C LYS A 277 -18.34 -2.59 -14.08
N LYS A 278 -19.44 -2.95 -13.41
CA LYS A 278 -19.47 -3.37 -11.99
C LYS A 278 -19.34 -4.89 -11.78
N GLU A 279 -19.36 -5.71 -12.84
CA GLU A 279 -19.24 -7.17 -12.69
C GLU A 279 -17.80 -7.63 -12.43
N ALA A 280 -17.67 -8.71 -11.64
CA ALA A 280 -16.39 -9.29 -11.24
C ALA A 280 -15.50 -9.69 -12.43
N PHE A 281 -16.08 -10.04 -13.58
CA PHE A 281 -15.36 -10.36 -14.81
C PHE A 281 -14.65 -9.13 -15.43
N CYS A 282 -15.27 -7.95 -15.38
CA CYS A 282 -14.71 -6.75 -15.98
C CYS A 282 -13.66 -6.05 -15.10
N ALA A 283 -13.59 -6.36 -13.80
CA ALA A 283 -12.60 -5.80 -12.88
C ALA A 283 -11.12 -6.01 -13.33
N PRO A 284 -10.65 -7.23 -13.64
CA PRO A 284 -9.29 -7.43 -14.15
C PRO A 284 -9.06 -6.78 -15.52
N VAL A 285 -10.02 -6.86 -16.45
CA VAL A 285 -9.95 -6.22 -17.77
C VAL A 285 -9.74 -4.71 -17.63
N ASN A 286 -10.52 -4.08 -16.74
CA ASN A 286 -10.41 -2.66 -16.44
C ASN A 286 -9.02 -2.33 -15.84
N GLN A 287 -8.53 -3.10 -14.86
CA GLN A 287 -7.20 -2.88 -14.27
C GLN A 287 -6.05 -2.99 -15.30
N TYR A 288 -6.11 -3.95 -16.23
CA TYR A 288 -5.09 -4.09 -17.28
C TYR A 288 -5.14 -2.93 -18.29
N THR A 289 -6.35 -2.47 -18.66
CA THR A 289 -6.50 -1.31 -19.57
C THR A 289 -6.01 0.01 -18.97
N ASP A 290 -6.27 0.28 -17.69
CA ASP A 290 -5.74 1.50 -17.05
C ASP A 290 -4.22 1.47 -16.94
N LYS A 291 -3.61 0.31 -16.68
CA LYS A 291 -2.14 0.14 -16.73
C LYS A 291 -1.59 0.42 -18.13
N ALA A 292 -2.19 -0.14 -19.18
CA ALA A 292 -1.79 0.10 -20.56
C ALA A 292 -1.91 1.59 -20.95
N LEU A 293 -2.99 2.26 -20.56
CA LEU A 293 -3.19 3.71 -20.76
C LEU A 293 -2.16 4.55 -20.02
N SER A 294 -1.80 4.19 -18.79
CA SER A 294 -0.75 4.89 -18.03
C SER A 294 0.63 4.74 -18.68
N TRP A 295 0.94 3.58 -19.25
CA TRP A 295 2.19 3.33 -19.96
C TRP A 295 2.26 4.09 -21.29
N ALA A 296 1.16 4.14 -22.06
CA ALA A 296 1.07 4.95 -23.28
C ALA A 296 1.29 6.45 -23.00
N ARG A 297 0.64 7.01 -21.97
CA ARG A 297 0.88 8.40 -21.54
C ARG A 297 2.33 8.65 -21.11
N GLY A 298 2.99 7.63 -20.53
CA GLY A 298 4.41 7.69 -20.20
C GLY A 298 5.30 7.85 -21.45
N LEU A 299 4.96 7.19 -22.56
CA LEU A 299 5.67 7.34 -23.83
C LEU A 299 5.48 8.73 -24.44
N ASP A 300 4.25 9.25 -24.46
CA ASP A 300 3.97 10.61 -24.95
C ASP A 300 4.74 11.68 -24.16
N LEU A 301 4.80 11.55 -22.83
CA LEU A 301 5.57 12.44 -21.97
C LEU A 301 7.08 12.37 -22.24
N VAL A 302 7.62 11.16 -22.44
CA VAL A 302 9.03 10.98 -22.83
C VAL A 302 9.31 11.62 -24.19
N GLN A 303 8.40 11.48 -25.16
CA GLN A 303 8.56 12.07 -26.48
C GLN A 303 8.49 13.60 -26.46
N GLN A 304 7.63 14.20 -25.62
CA GLN A 304 7.61 15.65 -25.39
C GLN A 304 8.89 16.18 -24.70
N VAL A 305 9.47 15.41 -23.78
CA VAL A 305 10.75 15.77 -23.12
C VAL A 305 11.91 15.70 -24.12
N ILE A 306 11.97 14.67 -24.97
CA ILE A 306 12.98 14.56 -26.03
C ILE A 306 12.91 15.75 -27.00
N GLN A 307 11.70 16.15 -27.42
CA GLN A 307 11.52 17.32 -28.29
C GLN A 307 12.06 18.61 -27.64
N LYS A 308 11.68 18.89 -26.39
CA LYS A 308 12.17 20.07 -25.64
C LYS A 308 13.68 20.09 -25.43
N ILE A 309 14.33 18.92 -25.32
CA ILE A 309 15.80 18.84 -25.22
C ILE A 309 16.43 19.15 -26.58
N SER A 310 15.84 18.68 -27.68
CA SER A 310 16.32 18.99 -29.04
C SER A 310 16.18 20.48 -29.38
N ASP A 311 15.09 21.12 -28.94
CA ASP A 311 14.83 22.56 -29.15
C ASP A 311 15.75 23.47 -28.31
N LEU A 312 16.52 22.92 -27.36
CA LEU A 312 17.51 23.62 -26.54
C LEU A 312 18.96 23.47 -27.05
N GLN A 313 19.18 22.73 -28.15
CA GLN A 313 20.49 22.52 -28.77
C GLN A 313 20.68 23.26 -30.10
N HIS A 314 19.75 24.15 -30.45
CA HIS A 314 19.79 25.07 -31.60
C HIS A 314 19.62 26.52 -31.15
#